data_AF-A0A352WMA3-F1
#
_entry.id   AF-A0A352WMA3-F1
#
_cell.length_a   1.000
_cell.length_b   1.000
_cell.length_c   1.000
_cell.angle_alpha   90.00
_cell.angle_beta   90.00
_cell.angle_gamma   90.00
#
_symmetry.space_group_name_H-M   'P 1'
#
loop_
_entity.id
_entity.type
_entity.pdbx_description
1 polymer ?
#
loop_
_entity_poly.entity_id
_entity_poly.type
_entity_poly.pdbx_seq_one_letter_code
_entity_poly.pdbx_strand_id
1 'polypeptide(L)'
;MRFFSFLVCILLGFGAQAQNLAGTQWQLYPGAGAMGVGPNQGDTGWWSNSEGDVQARACLFDDIYAFNADGSFQNILQDATWLEGWQGVAEGCGTPIAPHDGTAMATWTEDGSSLTIDGTGAFMGLAKVHNNGELSDPADAPASITYEITSLSDDAMMLDINFGPGWWRFQFVPAGTELATYDLTLEVNTATIEVGPNGMYAGGGALGNAQAVALSDDDADGVWSATMTVSEGFSGNYVFLNSPNDGNDWGAKENLAGLECADAGNWNDRILAPVTENTTISTCFGQCTTDGSCEQSAETVDVLFSVDMNDYPLGFNFVNLSGGLNGW
;
A
#
# COMPACT_ATOMS: atom_id res chain seq x y z
N MET A 1 -66.40 -34.40 -4.32
CA MET A 1 -65.20 -35.11 -3.83
C MET A 1 -63.98 -34.31 -4.25
N ARG A 2 -63.33 -33.61 -3.31
CA ARG A 2 -61.98 -33.01 -3.39
C ARG A 2 -61.81 -31.90 -4.46
N PHE A 3 -60.93 -30.90 -4.37
CA PHE A 3 -59.65 -30.76 -3.67
C PHE A 3 -59.46 -29.31 -3.20
N PHE A 4 -59.02 -29.13 -1.95
CA PHE A 4 -58.29 -27.94 -1.51
C PHE A 4 -56.90 -27.98 -2.18
N SER A 5 -56.54 -26.95 -2.95
CA SER A 5 -55.18 -26.78 -3.46
C SER A 5 -54.37 -26.02 -2.40
N PHE A 6 -53.55 -26.75 -1.65
CA PHE A 6 -52.54 -26.19 -0.77
C PHE A 6 -51.43 -25.58 -1.64
N LEU A 7 -51.30 -24.25 -1.63
CA LEU A 7 -50.14 -23.57 -2.20
C LEU A 7 -48.97 -23.79 -1.24
N VAL A 8 -48.11 -24.74 -1.57
CA VAL A 8 -46.85 -24.99 -0.87
C VAL A 8 -45.93 -23.80 -1.19
N CYS A 9 -45.70 -22.95 -0.20
CA CYS A 9 -44.64 -21.95 -0.25
C CYS A 9 -43.30 -22.71 -0.08
N ILE A 10 -42.67 -23.04 -1.19
CA ILE A 10 -41.30 -23.59 -1.20
C ILE A 10 -40.39 -22.43 -0.80
N LEU A 11 -39.91 -22.44 0.44
CA LEU A 11 -38.71 -21.70 0.81
C LEU A 11 -37.56 -22.28 -0.02
N LEU A 12 -37.20 -21.59 -1.11
CA LEU A 12 -35.88 -21.73 -1.71
C LEU A 12 -34.89 -21.24 -0.66
N GLY A 13 -34.28 -22.16 0.07
CA GLY A 13 -33.10 -21.86 0.83
C GLY A 13 -32.05 -21.34 -0.15
N PHE A 14 -31.60 -20.10 0.04
CA PHE A 14 -30.33 -19.65 -0.51
C PHE A 14 -29.24 -20.48 0.19
N GLY A 15 -28.95 -21.66 -0.35
CA GLY A 15 -27.66 -22.28 -0.14
C GLY A 15 -26.63 -21.35 -0.76
N ALA A 16 -25.55 -21.03 -0.05
CA ALA A 16 -24.36 -20.47 -0.66
C ALA A 16 -24.00 -21.39 -1.83
N GLN A 17 -24.08 -20.90 -3.07
CA GLN A 17 -23.53 -21.66 -4.19
C GLN A 17 -22.04 -21.76 -3.92
N ALA A 18 -21.53 -22.98 -3.72
CA ALA A 18 -20.11 -23.25 -3.88
C ALA A 18 -19.75 -22.77 -5.28
N GLN A 19 -18.91 -21.76 -5.35
CA GLN A 19 -18.50 -21.19 -6.62
C GLN A 19 -17.48 -22.12 -7.23
N ASN A 20 -17.68 -22.48 -8.50
CA ASN A 20 -16.91 -23.53 -9.14
C ASN A 20 -15.63 -22.95 -9.74
N LEU A 21 -14.47 -23.37 -9.23
CA LEU A 21 -13.16 -23.02 -9.80
C LEU A 21 -12.88 -23.72 -11.15
N ALA A 22 -13.63 -24.76 -11.52
CA ALA A 22 -13.37 -25.52 -12.73
C ALA A 22 -13.47 -24.66 -14.01
N GLY A 23 -12.39 -24.67 -14.79
CA GLY A 23 -12.23 -23.90 -16.01
C GLY A 23 -11.82 -22.44 -15.80
N THR A 24 -11.41 -22.05 -14.59
CA THR A 24 -10.98 -20.69 -14.27
C THR A 24 -9.46 -20.56 -14.23
N GLN A 25 -8.98 -19.33 -14.43
CA GLN A 25 -7.57 -18.96 -14.33
C GLN A 25 -7.46 -17.72 -13.45
N TRP A 26 -6.49 -17.73 -12.55
CA TRP A 26 -6.28 -16.70 -11.55
C TRP A 26 -4.85 -16.20 -11.58
N GLN A 27 -4.64 -14.97 -11.16
CA GLN A 27 -3.32 -14.38 -10.92
C GLN A 27 -3.36 -13.67 -9.57
N LEU A 28 -2.21 -13.37 -8.96
CA LEU A 28 -2.19 -12.50 -7.78
C LEU A 28 -2.81 -11.15 -8.12
N TYR A 29 -3.53 -10.55 -7.17
CA TYR A 29 -4.01 -9.18 -7.32
C TYR A 29 -2.83 -8.27 -7.68
N PRO A 30 -2.83 -7.57 -8.83
CA PRO A 30 -1.64 -6.87 -9.31
C PRO A 30 -1.46 -5.49 -8.65
N GLY A 31 -1.60 -5.44 -7.33
CA GLY A 31 -1.48 -4.22 -6.52
C GLY A 31 -0.97 -4.50 -5.11
N ALA A 32 -0.74 -3.42 -4.35
CA ALA A 32 -0.33 -3.51 -2.96
C ALA A 32 -1.32 -4.35 -2.10
N GLY A 33 -0.78 -5.11 -1.14
CA GLY A 33 -1.58 -5.93 -0.22
C GLY A 33 -2.05 -7.29 -0.74
N ALA A 34 -1.70 -7.65 -1.97
CA ALA A 34 -1.99 -8.96 -2.57
C ALA A 34 -1.42 -10.16 -1.82
N MET A 35 -0.28 -10.00 -1.14
CA MET A 35 0.33 -11.03 -0.31
C MET A 35 0.91 -10.45 0.97
N GLY A 36 0.71 -11.15 2.08
CA GLY A 36 1.25 -10.71 3.36
C GLY A 36 1.26 -11.83 4.40
N VAL A 37 1.96 -11.57 5.49
CA VAL A 37 2.21 -12.52 6.57
C VAL A 37 1.96 -11.89 7.93
N GLY A 38 1.37 -12.66 8.84
CA GLY A 38 1.02 -12.21 10.19
C GLY A 38 0.87 -13.35 11.19
N PRO A 39 0.69 -13.03 12.49
CA PRO A 39 0.58 -14.01 13.56
C PRO A 39 -0.71 -14.84 13.54
N ASN A 40 -1.79 -14.33 12.93
CA ASN A 40 -3.11 -14.96 12.94
C ASN A 40 -3.65 -15.13 11.52
N GLN A 41 -4.60 -16.05 11.35
CA GLN A 41 -5.32 -16.19 10.09
C GLN A 41 -5.96 -14.86 9.71
N GLY A 42 -5.72 -14.45 8.47
CA GLY A 42 -6.18 -13.21 7.90
C GLY A 42 -5.50 -11.92 8.36
N ASP A 43 -4.37 -12.03 9.03
CA ASP A 43 -3.54 -10.91 9.43
C ASP A 43 -2.29 -10.80 8.54
N THR A 44 -1.90 -9.57 8.20
CA THR A 44 -0.70 -9.25 7.41
C THR A 44 0.24 -8.28 8.14
N GLY A 45 0.17 -8.26 9.48
CA GLY A 45 0.80 -7.28 10.34
C GLY A 45 2.32 -7.43 10.54
N TRP A 46 2.94 -8.51 10.05
CA TRP A 46 4.40 -8.62 10.03
C TRP A 46 5.00 -8.05 8.75
N TRP A 47 4.38 -8.32 7.59
CA TRP A 47 4.77 -7.77 6.30
C TRP A 47 3.64 -7.94 5.28
N SER A 48 3.54 -7.01 4.34
CA SER A 48 2.63 -7.08 3.19
C SER A 48 3.30 -6.42 1.98
N ASN A 49 3.03 -6.90 0.76
CA ASN A 49 3.66 -6.34 -0.43
C ASN A 49 3.22 -4.88 -0.65
N SER A 50 4.19 -4.05 -0.99
CA SER A 50 3.97 -2.68 -1.48
C SER A 50 3.72 -2.66 -2.99
N GLU A 51 3.36 -1.49 -3.54
CA GLU A 51 3.33 -1.29 -4.99
C GLU A 51 4.74 -1.46 -5.61
N GLY A 52 5.78 -1.02 -4.89
CA GLY A 52 7.17 -1.23 -5.31
C GLY A 52 7.52 -2.72 -5.44
N ASP A 53 6.97 -3.57 -4.57
CA ASP A 53 7.12 -5.02 -4.68
C ASP A 53 6.40 -5.59 -5.91
N VAL A 54 5.23 -5.06 -6.28
CA VAL A 54 4.52 -5.46 -7.51
C VAL A 54 5.41 -5.23 -8.74
N GLN A 55 6.04 -4.06 -8.81
CA GLN A 55 6.94 -3.71 -9.91
C GLN A 55 8.23 -4.53 -9.88
N ALA A 56 8.85 -4.66 -8.71
CA ALA A 56 10.10 -5.41 -8.56
C ALA A 56 9.93 -6.90 -8.85
N ARG A 57 8.75 -7.46 -8.54
CA ARG A 57 8.40 -8.88 -8.69
C ARG A 57 7.38 -9.10 -9.81
N ALA A 58 7.42 -8.31 -10.88
CA ALA A 58 6.40 -8.35 -11.93
C ALA A 58 6.14 -9.77 -12.49
N CYS A 59 7.19 -10.58 -12.62
CA CYS A 59 7.13 -11.99 -13.04
C CYS A 59 6.39 -12.94 -12.07
N LEU A 60 6.12 -12.53 -10.83
CA LEU A 60 5.28 -13.29 -9.89
C LEU A 60 3.81 -12.91 -10.04
N PHE A 61 3.55 -11.66 -10.41
CA PHE A 61 2.20 -11.11 -10.52
C PHE A 61 1.55 -11.43 -11.87
N ASP A 62 2.32 -11.87 -12.88
CA ASP A 62 1.82 -12.42 -14.15
C ASP A 62 1.75 -13.96 -14.18
N ASP A 63 2.22 -14.65 -13.14
CA ASP A 63 2.04 -16.09 -12.95
C ASP A 63 0.54 -16.43 -12.89
N ILE A 64 0.14 -17.46 -13.65
CA ILE A 64 -1.25 -17.91 -13.73
C ILE A 64 -1.44 -19.25 -13.00
N TYR A 65 -2.48 -19.31 -12.19
CA TYR A 65 -2.96 -20.48 -11.46
C TYR A 65 -4.23 -21.00 -12.14
N ALA A 66 -4.09 -22.08 -12.91
CA ALA A 66 -5.17 -22.62 -13.73
C ALA A 66 -5.85 -23.83 -13.07
N PHE A 67 -7.15 -23.71 -12.83
CA PHE A 67 -8.01 -24.80 -12.36
C PHE A 67 -8.75 -25.38 -13.57
N ASN A 68 -8.18 -26.39 -14.21
CA ASN A 68 -8.77 -26.92 -15.45
C ASN A 68 -10.08 -27.67 -15.19
N ALA A 69 -10.97 -27.67 -16.19
CA ALA A 69 -12.28 -28.30 -16.09
C ALA A 69 -12.23 -29.84 -15.96
N ASP A 70 -11.08 -30.46 -16.26
CA ASP A 70 -10.84 -31.89 -16.09
C ASP A 70 -10.31 -32.27 -14.70
N GLY A 71 -10.17 -31.29 -13.79
CA GLY A 71 -9.66 -31.47 -12.43
C GLY A 71 -8.14 -31.37 -12.30
N SER A 72 -7.41 -31.13 -13.41
CA SER A 72 -5.98 -30.83 -13.33
C SER A 72 -5.73 -29.39 -12.87
N PHE A 73 -4.60 -29.19 -12.18
CA PHE A 73 -4.10 -27.89 -11.75
C PHE A 73 -2.78 -27.59 -12.46
N GLN A 74 -2.54 -26.32 -12.80
CA GLN A 74 -1.30 -25.90 -13.42
C GLN A 74 -0.84 -24.52 -12.92
N ASN A 75 0.43 -24.43 -12.55
CA ASN A 75 1.15 -23.16 -12.49
C ASN A 75 1.69 -22.85 -13.91
N ILE A 76 1.22 -21.77 -14.51
CA ILE A 76 1.69 -21.27 -15.81
C ILE A 76 2.58 -20.07 -15.52
N LEU A 77 3.89 -20.28 -15.57
CA LEU A 77 4.93 -19.35 -15.11
C LEU A 77 5.67 -18.62 -16.25
N GLN A 78 5.08 -18.67 -17.45
CA GLN A 78 5.62 -18.10 -18.69
C GLN A 78 7.12 -18.44 -18.89
N ASP A 79 7.94 -17.42 -19.19
CA ASP A 79 9.40 -17.57 -19.35
C ASP A 79 10.17 -17.31 -18.03
N ALA A 80 9.54 -16.67 -17.04
CA ALA A 80 10.15 -16.30 -15.78
C ALA A 80 9.12 -16.17 -14.64
N THR A 81 9.53 -16.55 -13.43
CA THR A 81 8.81 -16.31 -12.16
C THR A 81 9.78 -15.70 -11.13
N TRP A 82 9.28 -15.27 -9.97
CA TRP A 82 10.13 -14.80 -8.88
C TRP A 82 10.86 -15.95 -8.20
N LEU A 83 12.18 -15.94 -8.32
CA LEU A 83 13.05 -16.91 -7.67
C LEU A 83 13.66 -16.32 -6.41
N GLU A 84 13.87 -17.16 -5.40
CA GLU A 84 14.52 -16.80 -4.15
C GLU A 84 15.77 -17.65 -3.89
N GLY A 85 16.62 -17.22 -2.96
CA GLY A 85 17.90 -17.87 -2.67
C GLY A 85 17.81 -19.35 -2.27
N TRP A 86 16.70 -19.79 -1.69
CA TRP A 86 16.49 -21.20 -1.32
C TRP A 86 16.43 -22.14 -2.53
N GLN A 87 16.16 -21.61 -3.73
CA GLN A 87 16.20 -22.37 -4.98
C GLN A 87 17.61 -22.49 -5.58
N GLY A 88 18.63 -21.97 -4.90
CA GLY A 88 20.03 -22.06 -5.33
C GLY A 88 20.45 -21.05 -6.40
N VAL A 89 19.66 -19.99 -6.58
CA VAL A 89 19.93 -18.90 -7.53
C VAL A 89 19.88 -17.53 -6.84
N ALA A 90 20.30 -16.48 -7.54
CA ALA A 90 20.12 -15.12 -7.04
C ALA A 90 18.63 -14.76 -7.02
N GLU A 91 18.20 -14.02 -6.01
CA GLU A 91 16.82 -13.58 -5.87
C GLU A 91 16.45 -12.60 -7.00
N GLY A 92 15.29 -12.80 -7.61
CA GLY A 92 14.81 -12.00 -8.73
C GLY A 92 14.01 -12.81 -9.75
N CYS A 93 13.49 -12.11 -10.77
CA CYS A 93 12.83 -12.76 -11.90
C CYS A 93 13.80 -13.64 -12.69
N GLY A 94 13.44 -14.90 -12.91
CA GLY A 94 14.26 -15.85 -13.67
C GLY A 94 13.50 -17.10 -14.11
N THR A 95 14.15 -17.95 -14.90
CA THR A 95 13.55 -19.19 -15.43
C THR A 95 13.09 -20.10 -14.29
N PRO A 96 11.84 -20.62 -14.32
CA PRO A 96 11.31 -21.48 -13.27
C PRO A 96 12.17 -22.73 -13.00
N ILE A 97 12.24 -23.15 -11.72
CA ILE A 97 13.13 -24.22 -11.25
C ILE A 97 12.32 -25.38 -10.67
N ALA A 98 12.59 -26.59 -11.15
CA ALA A 98 11.98 -27.82 -10.66
C ALA A 98 12.17 -28.00 -9.13
N PRO A 99 11.16 -28.50 -8.40
CA PRO A 99 9.87 -28.98 -8.90
C PRO A 99 8.82 -27.86 -9.09
N HIS A 100 9.14 -26.60 -8.80
CA HIS A 100 8.24 -25.45 -8.88
C HIS A 100 8.27 -24.76 -10.26
N ASP A 101 8.46 -25.53 -11.32
CA ASP A 101 8.63 -25.01 -12.69
C ASP A 101 7.35 -25.10 -13.55
N GLY A 102 6.22 -25.39 -12.93
CA GLY A 102 4.93 -25.54 -13.62
C GLY A 102 4.76 -26.84 -14.40
N THR A 103 5.73 -27.76 -14.33
CA THR A 103 5.65 -29.08 -14.99
C THR A 103 4.98 -30.16 -14.14
N ALA A 104 4.65 -29.85 -12.88
CA ALA A 104 4.01 -30.77 -11.96
C ALA A 104 2.69 -31.31 -12.53
N MET A 105 2.49 -32.63 -12.47
CA MET A 105 1.19 -33.24 -12.70
C MET A 105 0.34 -33.06 -11.45
N ALA A 106 -0.41 -31.96 -11.40
CA ALA A 106 -1.19 -31.59 -10.23
C ALA A 106 -2.71 -31.69 -10.47
N THR A 107 -3.45 -31.87 -9.39
CA THR A 107 -4.92 -31.83 -9.34
C THR A 107 -5.37 -30.94 -8.20
N TRP A 108 -6.63 -30.53 -8.22
CA TRP A 108 -7.20 -29.69 -7.17
C TRP A 108 -8.54 -30.21 -6.68
N THR A 109 -8.86 -29.90 -5.42
CA THR A 109 -10.18 -30.11 -4.82
C THR A 109 -10.55 -28.94 -3.92
N GLU A 110 -11.83 -28.57 -3.88
CA GLU A 110 -12.34 -27.52 -3.01
C GLU A 110 -13.66 -27.98 -2.35
N ASP A 111 -13.93 -27.49 -1.14
CA ASP A 111 -15.17 -27.77 -0.39
C ASP A 111 -15.92 -26.52 0.09
N GLY A 112 -15.58 -25.36 -0.48
CA GLY A 112 -16.08 -24.04 -0.11
C GLY A 112 -15.37 -23.39 1.07
N SER A 113 -14.59 -24.15 1.86
CA SER A 113 -13.79 -23.63 2.98
C SER A 113 -12.30 -23.90 2.82
N SER A 114 -11.92 -24.94 2.09
CA SER A 114 -10.53 -25.30 1.86
C SER A 114 -10.29 -25.61 0.39
N LEU A 115 -9.11 -25.25 -0.10
CA LEU A 115 -8.58 -25.61 -1.42
C LEU A 115 -7.35 -26.50 -1.22
N THR A 116 -7.38 -27.72 -1.75
CA THR A 116 -6.22 -28.62 -1.73
C THR A 116 -5.66 -28.79 -3.13
N ILE A 117 -4.35 -28.59 -3.27
CA ILE A 117 -3.56 -28.84 -4.47
C ILE A 117 -2.71 -30.08 -4.22
N ASP A 118 -2.92 -31.13 -5.01
CA ASP A 118 -2.13 -32.36 -4.97
C ASP A 118 -1.18 -32.39 -6.15
N GLY A 119 0.12 -32.44 -5.89
CA GLY A 119 1.18 -32.47 -6.91
C GLY A 119 2.47 -31.83 -6.39
N THR A 120 3.55 -32.61 -6.30
CA THR A 120 4.84 -32.10 -5.81
C THR A 120 5.33 -30.93 -6.65
N GLY A 121 5.52 -29.78 -6.01
CA GLY A 121 5.99 -28.54 -6.63
C GLY A 121 4.88 -27.59 -7.09
N ALA A 122 3.61 -28.01 -7.09
CA ALA A 122 2.49 -27.12 -7.36
C ALA A 122 2.15 -26.24 -6.13
N PHE A 123 1.73 -25.00 -6.37
CA PHE A 123 1.49 -24.01 -5.31
C PHE A 123 0.47 -22.94 -5.71
N MET A 124 -0.05 -22.20 -4.74
CA MET A 124 -0.75 -20.93 -4.90
C MET A 124 0.05 -19.81 -4.22
N GLY A 125 0.27 -18.70 -4.90
CA GLY A 125 0.96 -17.51 -4.36
C GLY A 125 2.47 -17.68 -4.33
N LEU A 126 3.03 -18.19 -3.23
CA LEU A 126 4.48 -18.34 -3.07
C LEU A 126 4.91 -19.81 -3.06
N ALA A 127 5.86 -20.17 -3.94
CA ALA A 127 6.35 -21.54 -4.11
C ALA A 127 6.95 -22.16 -2.84
N LYS A 128 7.54 -21.34 -1.96
CA LYS A 128 8.15 -21.83 -0.72
C LYS A 128 7.14 -22.23 0.35
N VAL A 129 5.93 -21.69 0.32
CA VAL A 129 5.01 -21.76 1.47
C VAL A 129 4.21 -23.05 1.41
N HIS A 130 4.19 -23.80 2.50
CA HIS A 130 3.37 -25.00 2.64
C HIS A 130 2.79 -25.13 4.04
N ASN A 131 1.91 -26.11 4.25
CA ASN A 131 1.34 -26.35 5.57
C ASN A 131 2.45 -26.68 6.56
N ASN A 132 2.51 -25.92 7.66
CA ASN A 132 3.50 -26.05 8.74
C ASN A 132 4.97 -25.76 8.36
N GLY A 133 5.24 -25.07 7.24
CA GLY A 133 6.60 -24.59 6.99
C GLY A 133 6.79 -23.72 5.74
N GLU A 134 8.04 -23.30 5.57
CA GLU A 134 8.56 -22.70 4.35
C GLU A 134 9.78 -23.51 3.89
N LEU A 135 9.88 -23.74 2.59
CA LEU A 135 10.96 -24.52 2.00
C LEU A 135 12.31 -23.81 2.14
N SER A 136 13.35 -24.61 2.37
CA SER A 136 14.76 -24.18 2.29
C SER A 136 15.56 -24.96 1.25
N ASP A 137 14.97 -26.02 0.68
CA ASP A 137 15.50 -26.86 -0.39
C ASP A 137 14.33 -27.29 -1.30
N PRO A 138 14.41 -27.11 -2.64
CA PRO A 138 13.38 -27.57 -3.57
C PRO A 138 13.07 -29.07 -3.48
N ALA A 139 14.01 -29.90 -3.04
CA ALA A 139 13.81 -31.34 -2.89
C ALA A 139 12.82 -31.72 -1.78
N ASP A 140 12.55 -30.80 -0.84
CA ASP A 140 11.63 -31.01 0.28
C ASP A 140 10.18 -30.62 -0.05
N ALA A 141 9.89 -30.26 -1.30
CA ALA A 141 8.56 -29.89 -1.74
C ALA A 141 7.52 -30.99 -1.39
N PRO A 142 6.44 -30.64 -0.65
CA PRO A 142 5.43 -31.62 -0.26
C PRO A 142 4.63 -32.10 -1.47
N ALA A 143 4.02 -33.28 -1.35
CA ALA A 143 3.16 -33.82 -2.40
C ALA A 143 1.77 -33.17 -2.46
N SER A 144 1.38 -32.42 -1.43
CA SER A 144 0.05 -31.80 -1.31
C SER A 144 0.14 -30.56 -0.42
N ILE A 145 -0.61 -29.52 -0.77
CA ILE A 145 -0.74 -28.26 -0.01
C ILE A 145 -2.22 -27.89 0.10
N THR A 146 -2.68 -27.56 1.30
CA THR A 146 -4.05 -27.10 1.58
C THR A 146 -4.06 -25.65 2.02
N TYR A 147 -4.94 -24.85 1.41
CA TYR A 147 -5.22 -23.45 1.73
C TYR A 147 -6.61 -23.33 2.34
N GLU A 148 -6.79 -22.38 3.26
CA GLU A 148 -8.08 -21.99 3.79
C GLU A 148 -8.69 -20.88 2.91
N ILE A 149 -9.86 -21.13 2.34
CA ILE A 149 -10.61 -20.16 1.55
C ILE A 149 -11.33 -19.22 2.52
N THR A 150 -10.85 -17.98 2.61
CA THR A 150 -11.51 -16.97 3.46
C THR A 150 -12.64 -16.26 2.70
N SER A 151 -12.49 -16.09 1.39
CA SER A 151 -13.56 -15.61 0.50
C SER A 151 -13.31 -16.07 -0.92
N LEU A 152 -14.40 -16.35 -1.65
CA LEU A 152 -14.38 -16.69 -3.06
C LEU A 152 -15.59 -16.02 -3.74
N SER A 153 -15.33 -15.22 -4.77
CA SER A 153 -16.30 -14.58 -5.66
C SER A 153 -15.83 -14.71 -7.12
N ASP A 154 -16.65 -14.30 -8.10
CA ASP A 154 -16.26 -14.36 -9.53
C ASP A 154 -15.07 -13.43 -9.85
N ASP A 155 -14.84 -12.43 -9.00
CA ASP A 155 -13.85 -11.38 -9.22
C ASP A 155 -12.66 -11.46 -8.25
N ALA A 156 -12.75 -12.24 -7.17
CA ALA A 156 -11.71 -12.29 -6.15
C ALA A 156 -11.67 -13.63 -5.39
N MET A 157 -10.46 -14.08 -5.04
CA MET A 157 -10.23 -15.23 -4.18
C MET A 157 -9.20 -14.88 -3.09
N MET A 158 -9.53 -15.15 -1.83
CA MET A 158 -8.65 -14.95 -0.68
C MET A 158 -8.29 -16.30 -0.07
N LEU A 159 -7.00 -16.61 -0.08
CA LEU A 159 -6.44 -17.85 0.47
C LEU A 159 -5.52 -17.53 1.64
N ASP A 160 -5.68 -18.26 2.74
CA ASP A 160 -4.78 -18.22 3.88
C ASP A 160 -4.11 -19.58 4.07
N ILE A 161 -2.86 -19.60 4.52
CA ILE A 161 -2.14 -20.84 4.82
C ILE A 161 -1.31 -20.70 6.10
N ASN A 162 -1.49 -21.65 7.01
CA ASN A 162 -0.70 -21.72 8.24
C ASN A 162 0.63 -22.42 7.95
N PHE A 163 1.72 -21.66 8.06
CA PHE A 163 3.08 -22.17 7.84
C PHE A 163 3.79 -22.57 9.15
N GLY A 164 3.06 -22.62 10.27
CA GLY A 164 3.53 -23.03 11.59
C GLY A 164 3.70 -21.84 12.55
N PRO A 165 4.71 -20.97 12.35
CA PRO A 165 4.92 -19.77 13.17
C PRO A 165 3.83 -18.70 13.00
N GLY A 166 3.14 -18.67 11.87
CA GLY A 166 2.11 -17.69 11.55
C GLY A 166 1.31 -18.09 10.31
N TRP A 167 0.76 -17.09 9.62
CA TRP A 167 -0.12 -17.26 8.47
C TRP A 167 0.32 -16.38 7.32
N TRP A 168 0.39 -16.98 6.14
CA TRP A 168 0.41 -16.24 4.88
C TRP A 168 -1.02 -16.03 4.38
N ARG A 169 -1.27 -14.89 3.75
CA ARG A 169 -2.51 -14.54 3.05
C ARG A 169 -2.17 -14.12 1.63
N PHE A 170 -3.01 -14.55 0.69
CA PHE A 170 -2.93 -14.24 -0.73
C PHE A 170 -4.29 -13.80 -1.28
N GLN A 171 -4.30 -12.73 -2.05
CA GLN A 171 -5.43 -12.24 -2.82
C GLN A 171 -5.18 -12.50 -4.30
N PHE A 172 -6.15 -13.14 -4.95
CA PHE A 172 -6.15 -13.41 -6.38
C PHE A 172 -7.33 -12.73 -7.06
N VAL A 173 -7.15 -12.46 -8.34
CA VAL A 173 -8.18 -11.98 -9.27
C VAL A 173 -8.18 -12.85 -10.54
N PRO A 174 -9.24 -12.84 -11.35
CA PRO A 174 -9.23 -13.52 -12.64
C PRO A 174 -8.01 -13.12 -13.48
N ALA A 175 -7.39 -14.10 -14.14
CA ALA A 175 -6.23 -13.85 -14.99
C ALA A 175 -6.56 -12.83 -16.11
N GLY A 176 -5.65 -11.89 -16.34
CA GLY A 176 -5.85 -10.78 -17.27
C GLY A 176 -6.64 -9.60 -16.69
N THR A 177 -6.93 -9.60 -15.38
CA THR A 177 -7.43 -8.39 -14.70
C THR A 177 -6.31 -7.35 -14.66
N GLU A 178 -6.54 -6.20 -15.30
CA GLU A 178 -5.69 -5.02 -15.19
C GLU A 178 -6.33 -4.03 -14.23
N LEU A 179 -5.53 -3.40 -13.36
CA LEU A 179 -6.03 -2.35 -12.48
C LEU A 179 -6.43 -1.12 -13.28
N ALA A 180 -7.50 -0.46 -12.84
CA ALA A 180 -7.76 0.90 -13.28
C ALA A 180 -6.57 1.79 -12.89
N THR A 181 -6.28 2.80 -13.71
CA THR A 181 -5.29 3.82 -13.37
C THR A 181 -5.97 5.15 -13.14
N TYR A 182 -5.47 5.91 -12.17
CA TYR A 182 -5.98 7.22 -11.80
C TYR A 182 -4.87 8.26 -11.80
N ASP A 183 -5.23 9.52 -12.04
CA ASP A 183 -4.30 10.64 -11.91
C ASP A 183 -4.22 11.04 -10.43
N LEU A 184 -3.01 11.03 -9.88
CA LEU A 184 -2.66 11.59 -8.58
C LEU A 184 -1.90 12.91 -8.79
N THR A 185 -2.53 14.02 -8.42
CA THR A 185 -1.91 15.34 -8.41
C THR A 185 -1.45 15.67 -6.99
N LEU A 186 -0.17 15.98 -6.83
CA LEU A 186 0.40 16.49 -5.60
C LEU A 186 0.64 17.98 -5.73
N GLU A 187 0.13 18.77 -4.80
CA GLU A 187 0.28 20.22 -4.72
C GLU A 187 0.80 20.61 -3.33
N VAL A 188 1.85 21.43 -3.31
CA VAL A 188 2.43 21.96 -2.08
C VAL A 188 2.60 23.47 -2.17
N ASN A 189 1.87 24.18 -1.32
CA ASN A 189 1.99 25.62 -1.15
C ASN A 189 3.27 25.94 -0.36
N THR A 190 4.07 26.85 -0.90
CA THR A 190 5.39 27.23 -0.37
C THR A 190 5.42 28.61 0.27
N ALA A 191 4.27 29.25 0.51
CA ALA A 191 4.18 30.62 1.02
C ALA A 191 4.86 30.89 2.38
N THR A 192 5.21 29.84 3.13
CA THR A 192 5.89 29.93 4.44
C THR A 192 7.40 29.70 4.37
N ILE A 193 7.94 29.39 3.19
CA ILE A 193 9.35 29.05 2.99
C ILE A 193 9.94 29.81 1.79
N GLU A 194 11.27 29.81 1.69
CA GLU A 194 11.96 30.14 0.45
C GLU A 194 12.32 28.84 -0.27
N VAL A 195 11.89 28.70 -1.53
CA VAL A 195 12.23 27.53 -2.35
C VAL A 195 13.68 27.64 -2.81
N GLY A 196 14.47 26.61 -2.53
CA GLY A 196 15.88 26.56 -2.89
C GLY A 196 16.11 26.33 -4.39
N PRO A 197 17.37 26.47 -4.84
CA PRO A 197 17.70 26.51 -6.27
C PRO A 197 17.42 25.23 -7.04
N ASN A 198 17.27 24.08 -6.37
CA ASN A 198 16.97 22.81 -7.03
C ASN A 198 15.46 22.57 -7.21
N GLY A 199 14.60 23.42 -6.65
CA GLY A 199 13.13 23.31 -6.74
C GLY A 199 12.50 22.39 -5.69
N MET A 200 11.19 22.12 -5.86
CA MET A 200 10.41 21.25 -4.96
C MET A 200 10.29 19.83 -5.50
N TYR A 201 10.33 18.84 -4.60
CA TYR A 201 10.16 17.42 -4.93
C TYR A 201 9.18 16.75 -3.96
N ALA A 202 8.60 15.64 -4.40
CA ALA A 202 7.94 14.67 -3.55
C ALA A 202 8.68 13.32 -3.66
N GLY A 203 8.82 12.65 -2.52
CA GLY A 203 9.54 11.39 -2.40
C GLY A 203 9.13 10.64 -1.15
N GLY A 204 9.92 9.65 -0.76
CA GLY A 204 9.65 8.83 0.42
C GLY A 204 8.61 7.73 0.16
N GLY A 205 8.64 6.69 0.98
CA GLY A 205 7.72 5.55 0.94
C GLY A 205 7.34 5.10 -0.46
N ALA A 206 6.08 5.34 -0.85
CA ALA A 206 5.48 4.88 -2.09
C ALA A 206 6.06 5.54 -3.36
N LEU A 207 6.65 6.73 -3.24
CA LEU A 207 7.20 7.47 -4.38
C LEU A 207 8.67 7.11 -4.66
N GLY A 208 9.40 6.62 -3.65
CA GLY A 208 10.81 6.26 -3.77
C GLY A 208 11.76 7.29 -3.17
N ASN A 209 12.80 7.68 -3.90
CA ASN A 209 13.92 8.48 -3.36
C ASN A 209 13.57 9.99 -3.19
N ALA A 210 14.49 10.78 -2.65
CA ALA A 210 14.31 12.21 -2.34
C ALA A 210 14.03 13.12 -3.57
N GLN A 211 14.32 12.63 -4.78
CA GLN A 211 14.10 13.32 -6.05
C GLN A 211 13.14 12.53 -6.96
N ALA A 212 12.29 11.66 -6.39
CA ALA A 212 11.44 10.76 -7.17
C ALA A 212 10.45 11.48 -8.10
N VAL A 213 9.78 12.52 -7.58
CA VAL A 213 8.81 13.33 -8.33
C VAL A 213 9.25 14.78 -8.24
N ALA A 214 9.63 15.38 -9.37
CA ALA A 214 9.91 16.80 -9.46
C ALA A 214 8.59 17.58 -9.63
N LEU A 215 8.41 18.65 -8.87
CA LEU A 215 7.25 19.54 -8.99
C LEU A 215 7.62 20.82 -9.74
N SER A 216 6.61 21.51 -10.27
CA SER A 216 6.75 22.79 -10.97
C SER A 216 5.73 23.81 -10.47
N ASP A 217 6.13 25.08 -10.46
CA ASP A 217 5.27 26.25 -10.21
C ASP A 217 5.20 27.06 -11.52
N ASP A 218 4.61 26.45 -12.55
CA ASP A 218 4.62 26.96 -13.93
C ASP A 218 3.73 28.21 -14.10
N ASP A 219 2.72 28.39 -13.26
CA ASP A 219 1.84 29.56 -13.23
C ASP A 219 2.28 30.63 -12.21
N ALA A 220 3.34 30.36 -11.44
CA ALA A 220 3.97 31.27 -10.50
C ALA A 220 3.02 31.78 -9.41
N ASP A 221 2.14 30.91 -8.93
CA ASP A 221 1.22 31.21 -7.82
C ASP A 221 1.79 30.81 -6.43
N GLY A 222 2.94 30.12 -6.42
CA GLY A 222 3.63 29.67 -5.22
C GLY A 222 3.20 28.27 -4.75
N VAL A 223 2.31 27.60 -5.49
CA VAL A 223 1.91 26.21 -5.31
C VAL A 223 2.62 25.35 -6.34
N TRP A 224 3.57 24.54 -5.85
CA TRP A 224 4.30 23.61 -6.70
C TRP A 224 3.45 22.37 -6.90
N SER A 225 3.36 21.88 -8.15
CA SER A 225 2.51 20.74 -8.49
C SER A 225 3.18 19.71 -9.41
N ALA A 226 2.72 18.46 -9.33
CA ALA A 226 3.01 17.41 -10.29
C ALA A 226 1.84 16.42 -10.34
N THR A 227 1.54 15.89 -11.54
CA THR A 227 0.56 14.80 -11.72
C THR A 227 1.27 13.55 -12.19
N MET A 228 0.93 12.42 -11.56
CA MET A 228 1.40 11.10 -11.95
C MET A 228 0.21 10.15 -12.12
N THR A 229 0.32 9.23 -13.07
CA THR A 229 -0.66 8.15 -13.23
C THR A 229 -0.27 6.98 -12.33
N VAL A 230 -1.20 6.53 -11.48
CA VAL A 230 -0.98 5.44 -10.51
C VAL A 230 -2.05 4.36 -10.67
N SER A 231 -1.71 3.13 -10.30
CA SER A 231 -2.67 2.02 -10.24
C SER A 231 -3.71 2.25 -9.14
N GLU A 232 -4.90 1.70 -9.32
CA GLU A 232 -5.94 1.66 -8.29
C GLU A 232 -5.40 1.05 -6.98
N GLY A 233 -5.65 1.74 -5.88
CA GLY A 233 -5.18 1.35 -4.55
C GLY A 233 -3.79 1.86 -4.19
N PHE A 234 -3.11 2.59 -5.08
CA PHE A 234 -1.82 3.22 -4.77
C PHE A 234 -1.89 4.03 -3.47
N SER A 235 -1.02 3.69 -2.52
CA SER A 235 -1.02 4.24 -1.16
C SER A 235 0.35 4.06 -0.51
N GLY A 236 0.54 4.69 0.65
CA GLY A 236 1.75 4.55 1.45
C GLY A 236 2.18 5.88 2.07
N ASN A 237 3.44 6.00 2.45
CA ASN A 237 3.97 7.27 2.95
C ASN A 237 4.64 8.08 1.83
N TYR A 238 4.63 9.40 1.97
CA TYR A 238 5.34 10.33 1.09
C TYR A 238 5.70 11.61 1.86
N VAL A 239 6.59 12.43 1.32
CA VAL A 239 6.98 13.70 1.93
C VAL A 239 7.39 14.71 0.87
N PHE A 240 7.19 16.01 1.14
CA PHE A 240 7.72 17.07 0.29
C PHE A 240 9.14 17.46 0.71
N LEU A 241 9.97 17.79 -0.28
CA LEU A 241 11.36 18.18 -0.09
C LEU A 241 11.64 19.51 -0.78
N ASN A 242 12.32 20.40 -0.07
CA ASN A 242 12.76 21.69 -0.60
C ASN A 242 14.24 21.62 -0.99
N SER A 243 14.50 21.62 -2.29
CA SER A 243 15.83 21.69 -2.89
C SER A 243 16.83 20.58 -2.51
N PRO A 244 16.45 19.28 -2.56
CA PRO A 244 17.39 18.17 -2.36
C PRO A 244 18.53 18.21 -3.38
N ASN A 245 19.75 17.94 -2.94
CA ASN A 245 20.95 17.91 -3.81
C ASN A 245 21.04 16.64 -4.66
N ASP A 246 20.59 15.51 -4.11
CA ASP A 246 20.54 14.21 -4.77
C ASP A 246 19.41 13.33 -4.18
N GLY A 247 19.21 12.14 -4.74
CA GLY A 247 18.14 11.22 -4.32
C GLY A 247 18.27 10.67 -2.89
N ASN A 248 19.38 10.91 -2.18
CA ASN A 248 19.56 10.51 -0.78
C ASN A 248 19.55 11.71 0.19
N ASP A 249 19.29 12.92 -0.29
CA ASP A 249 19.29 14.14 0.52
C ASP A 249 17.98 14.31 1.32
N TRP A 250 17.78 13.43 2.29
CA TRP A 250 16.63 13.47 3.21
C TRP A 250 16.68 14.63 4.20
N GLY A 251 17.77 15.41 4.24
CA GLY A 251 17.85 16.64 5.02
C GLY A 251 16.97 17.76 4.46
N ALA A 252 16.55 17.65 3.20
CA ALA A 252 15.69 18.61 2.51
C ALA A 252 14.18 18.43 2.81
N LYS A 253 13.79 17.37 3.51
CA LYS A 253 12.38 17.08 3.81
C LYS A 253 11.76 18.16 4.69
N GLU A 254 10.46 18.37 4.53
CA GLU A 254 9.66 19.12 5.50
C GLU A 254 9.68 18.46 6.90
N ASN A 255 9.46 19.26 7.93
CA ASN A 255 9.39 18.78 9.31
C ASN A 255 7.93 18.69 9.76
N LEU A 256 7.42 17.46 9.89
CA LEU A 256 6.06 17.20 10.36
C LEU A 256 6.02 16.56 11.76
N ALA A 257 7.16 16.49 12.47
CA ALA A 257 7.24 15.78 13.74
C ALA A 257 6.22 16.33 14.76
N GLY A 258 5.33 15.46 15.22
CA GLY A 258 4.28 15.79 16.19
C GLY A 258 3.02 16.44 15.58
N LEU A 259 2.92 16.57 14.27
CA LEU A 259 1.72 17.02 13.57
C LEU A 259 0.79 15.85 13.24
N GLU A 260 -0.49 16.13 13.00
CA GLU A 260 -1.52 15.10 12.82
C GLU A 260 -1.42 14.30 11.52
N CYS A 261 -0.83 14.90 10.47
CA CYS A 261 -0.62 14.25 9.18
C CYS A 261 0.69 13.44 9.13
N ALA A 262 1.46 13.41 10.22
CA ALA A 262 2.72 12.70 10.29
C ALA A 262 2.56 11.28 10.80
N ASP A 263 3.18 10.33 10.10
CA ASP A 263 3.32 8.97 10.56
C ASP A 263 4.57 8.81 11.43
N ALA A 264 4.39 8.78 12.74
CA ALA A 264 5.49 8.60 13.70
C ALA A 264 6.23 7.26 13.53
N GLY A 265 5.61 6.25 12.91
CA GLY A 265 6.24 4.97 12.58
C GLY A 265 7.09 5.01 11.31
N ASN A 266 6.90 6.03 10.47
CA ASN A 266 7.53 6.17 9.17
C ASN A 266 8.16 7.55 9.01
N TRP A 267 9.16 7.87 9.85
CA TRP A 267 9.98 9.09 9.80
C TRP A 267 9.21 10.42 9.86
N ASN A 268 7.96 10.42 10.34
CA ASN A 268 7.03 11.54 10.29
C ASN A 268 6.70 11.98 8.85
N ASP A 269 6.67 11.04 7.90
CA ASP A 269 6.19 11.28 6.54
C ASP A 269 4.66 11.39 6.52
N ARG A 270 4.12 12.03 5.47
CA ARG A 270 2.68 12.09 5.21
C ARG A 270 2.14 10.72 4.83
N ILE A 271 0.86 10.50 5.06
CA ILE A 271 0.15 9.27 4.68
C ILE A 271 -0.72 9.56 3.46
N LEU A 272 -0.55 8.77 2.39
CA LEU A 272 -1.39 8.73 1.21
C LEU A 272 -2.39 7.58 1.35
N ALA A 273 -3.67 7.93 1.42
CA ALA A 273 -4.75 6.95 1.36
C ALA A 273 -4.82 6.28 -0.03
N PRO A 274 -5.37 5.05 -0.13
CA PRO A 274 -5.54 4.36 -1.42
C PRO A 274 -6.26 5.22 -2.46
N VAL A 275 -5.61 5.41 -3.61
CA VAL A 275 -6.17 6.15 -4.75
C VAL A 275 -7.15 5.25 -5.51
N THR A 276 -8.45 5.54 -5.41
CA THR A 276 -9.53 4.80 -6.10
C THR A 276 -10.27 5.65 -7.14
N GLU A 277 -9.83 6.89 -7.34
CA GLU A 277 -10.32 7.83 -8.34
C GLU A 277 -9.25 8.91 -8.57
N ASN A 278 -9.43 9.76 -9.58
CA ASN A 278 -8.54 10.91 -9.79
C ASN A 278 -8.50 11.77 -8.53
N THR A 279 -7.32 11.91 -7.95
CA THR A 279 -7.11 12.46 -6.61
C THR A 279 -6.17 13.67 -6.69
N THR A 280 -6.53 14.75 -5.99
CA THR A 280 -5.63 15.89 -5.79
C THR A 280 -5.36 16.05 -4.30
N ILE A 281 -4.09 16.07 -3.93
CA ILE A 281 -3.64 16.37 -2.58
C ILE A 281 -3.06 17.78 -2.60
N SER A 282 -3.65 18.70 -1.83
CA SER A 282 -3.24 20.09 -1.77
C SER A 282 -3.00 20.51 -0.32
N THR A 283 -1.77 20.92 -0.01
CA THR A 283 -1.32 21.19 1.37
C THR A 283 -0.27 22.30 1.41
N CYS A 284 0.11 22.74 2.62
CA CYS A 284 1.24 23.66 2.81
C CYS A 284 2.49 22.92 3.32
N PHE A 285 3.66 23.36 2.85
CA PHE A 285 4.94 22.78 3.26
C PHE A 285 5.13 22.90 4.78
N GLY A 286 5.40 21.77 5.44
CA GLY A 286 5.57 21.68 6.90
C GLY A 286 4.27 21.81 7.70
N GLN A 287 3.11 21.73 7.06
CA GLN A 287 1.79 21.82 7.71
C GLN A 287 0.84 20.73 7.23
N CYS A 288 -0.24 20.50 7.97
CA CYS A 288 -1.23 19.46 7.71
C CYS A 288 -2.53 19.97 7.09
N THR A 289 -2.51 21.17 6.48
CA THR A 289 -3.67 21.70 5.76
C THR A 289 -4.03 20.80 4.58
N THR A 290 -5.31 20.75 4.23
CA THR A 290 -5.83 19.87 3.15
C THR A 290 -6.53 20.65 2.03
N ASP A 291 -6.55 21.98 2.15
CA ASP A 291 -7.16 22.92 1.21
C ASP A 291 -6.12 23.77 0.46
N GLY A 292 -4.84 23.40 0.53
CA GLY A 292 -3.74 24.14 -0.08
C GLY A 292 -3.39 25.47 0.61
N SER A 293 -4.06 25.84 1.70
CA SER A 293 -3.74 27.06 2.44
C SER A 293 -2.52 26.87 3.34
N CYS A 294 -1.75 27.94 3.54
CA CYS A 294 -0.70 27.99 4.55
C CYS A 294 -1.17 28.82 5.75
N GLU A 295 -1.20 28.22 6.93
CA GLU A 295 -1.37 28.97 8.17
C GLU A 295 -0.09 29.80 8.41
N GLN A 296 -0.20 31.12 8.25
CA GLN A 296 0.89 32.00 8.65
C GLN A 296 0.97 32.07 10.16
N SER A 297 2.20 32.05 10.69
CA SER A 297 2.43 32.47 12.08
C SER A 297 1.87 33.88 12.26
N ALA A 298 1.19 34.13 13.38
CA ALA A 298 0.67 35.46 13.70
C ALA A 298 1.82 36.48 13.59
N GLU A 299 1.67 37.49 12.73
CA GLU A 299 2.66 38.55 12.60
C GLU A 299 2.86 39.22 13.96
N THR A 300 4.12 39.33 14.38
CA THR A 300 4.46 40.19 15.51
C THR A 300 4.28 41.63 15.08
N VAL A 301 3.27 42.31 15.62
CA VAL A 301 3.07 43.74 15.40
C VAL A 301 3.93 44.55 16.38
N ASP A 302 4.53 45.63 15.90
CA ASP A 302 5.16 46.60 16.78
C ASP A 302 4.10 47.30 17.63
N VAL A 303 4.18 47.15 18.96
CA VAL A 303 3.29 47.82 19.91
C VAL A 303 4.01 49.01 20.54
N LEU A 304 3.53 50.22 20.24
CA LEU A 304 4.02 51.43 20.90
C LEU A 304 3.25 51.69 22.20
N PHE A 305 3.96 51.64 23.33
CA PHE A 305 3.43 52.07 24.62
C PHE A 305 3.83 53.53 24.87
N SER A 306 2.83 54.39 25.11
CA SER A 306 3.04 55.79 25.49
C SER A 306 2.35 56.05 26.83
N VAL A 307 3.02 56.78 27.72
CA VAL A 307 2.48 57.19 29.01
C VAL A 307 2.69 58.69 29.18
N ASP A 308 1.60 59.41 29.45
CA ASP A 308 1.67 60.82 29.84
C ASP A 308 2.04 60.91 31.33
N MET A 309 3.13 61.60 31.62
CA MET A 309 3.68 61.77 32.97
C MET A 309 3.46 63.18 33.52
N ASN A 310 2.67 64.04 32.86
CA ASN A 310 2.47 65.44 33.23
C ASN A 310 1.97 65.64 34.68
N ASP A 311 1.22 64.69 35.22
CA ASP A 311 0.68 64.73 36.58
C ASP A 311 1.56 64.00 37.62
N TYR A 312 2.73 63.49 37.24
CA TYR A 312 3.63 62.80 38.17
C TYR A 312 4.60 63.79 38.84
N PRO A 313 4.48 64.03 40.16
CA PRO A 313 5.11 65.20 40.80
C PRO A 313 6.56 64.97 41.27
N LEU A 314 7.13 63.77 41.07
CA LEU A 314 8.48 63.40 41.53
C LEU A 314 9.45 63.22 40.36
N GLY A 315 10.74 63.43 40.59
CA GLY A 315 11.79 63.12 39.60
C GLY A 315 11.97 61.61 39.43
N PHE A 316 12.18 61.16 38.20
CA PHE A 316 12.37 59.74 37.86
C PHE A 316 13.65 59.52 37.06
N ASN A 317 14.27 58.35 37.26
CA ASN A 317 15.47 57.93 36.53
C ASN A 317 15.12 57.11 35.27
N PHE A 318 14.14 56.19 35.36
CA PHE A 318 13.65 55.36 34.26
C PHE A 318 12.16 55.03 34.42
N VAL A 319 11.42 54.99 33.31
CA VAL A 319 10.02 54.53 33.24
C VAL A 319 10.01 53.11 32.67
N ASN A 320 9.36 52.18 33.36
CA ASN A 320 9.30 50.77 32.96
C ASN A 320 7.85 50.35 32.67
N LEU A 321 7.66 49.51 31.66
CA LEU A 321 6.43 48.77 31.44
C LEU A 321 6.52 47.43 32.22
N SER A 322 5.55 47.11 33.07
CA SER A 322 5.54 45.88 33.89
C SER A 322 4.16 45.22 33.88
N GLY A 323 4.12 43.89 33.77
CA GLY A 323 2.92 43.06 33.85
C GLY A 323 3.16 41.62 33.38
N GLY A 324 2.09 40.83 33.25
CA GLY A 324 2.18 39.43 32.80
C GLY A 324 2.83 39.26 31.42
N LEU A 325 2.80 40.29 30.59
CA LEU A 325 3.45 40.35 29.26
C LEU A 325 4.99 40.39 29.30
N ASN A 326 5.60 40.73 30.44
CA ASN A 326 7.05 40.69 30.63
C ASN A 326 7.46 39.93 31.90
N GLY A 327 6.59 39.01 32.37
CA GLY A 327 6.90 38.09 33.47
C GLY A 327 7.15 38.77 34.81
N TRP A 328 6.53 39.94 35.04
CA TRP A 328 6.62 40.72 36.29
C TRP A 328 5.53 40.35 37.30
#